data_AF-A0A9P8QHE7-F1
#
_entry.id   AF-A0A9P8QHE7-F1
#
_cell.length_a   1.000
_cell.length_b   1.000
_cell.length_c   1.000
_cell.angle_alpha   90.00
_cell.angle_beta   90.00
_cell.angle_gamma   90.00
#
_symmetry.space_group_name_H-M   'P 1'
#
loop_
_entity.id
_entity.type
_entity.pdbx_description
1 polymer ?
#
loop_
_entity_poly.entity_id
_entity_poly.type
_entity_poly.pdbx_seq_one_letter_code
_entity_poly.pdbx_strand_id
1 'polypeptide(L)'
;MSVDAAFDHWNYQAYQKADARALAASVGMNIPTPQAQGHGLECGLMYPIRRLVVTGKDTPENFRILFGTDQLGTLHKEQRRNVLMSLQQRGSPAAKLQGFYDRGCPEFTPRPASDAEKEELLSFVGGCQEAALLLREVSQR
;
A
#
# COMPACT_ATOMS: atom_id res chain seq x y z
N MET A 1 13.32 -0.16 -14.47
CA MET A 1 12.11 -0.81 -15.01
C MET A 1 10.96 0.16 -14.79
N SER A 2 10.07 0.39 -15.77
CA SER A 2 8.95 1.33 -15.62
C SER A 2 7.82 0.72 -14.79
N VAL A 3 6.88 1.56 -14.32
CA VAL A 3 5.66 1.12 -13.63
C VAL A 3 4.82 0.20 -14.53
N ASP A 4 4.80 0.45 -15.85
CA ASP A 4 4.11 -0.42 -16.82
C ASP A 4 4.72 -1.82 -16.86
N ALA A 5 6.05 -1.91 -16.85
CA ALA A 5 6.72 -3.21 -16.80
C ALA A 5 6.49 -3.94 -15.46
N ALA A 6 6.37 -3.21 -14.36
CA ALA A 6 5.98 -3.79 -13.06
C ALA A 6 4.53 -4.32 -13.09
N PHE A 7 3.62 -3.58 -13.73
CA PHE A 7 2.23 -3.98 -13.94
C PHE A 7 2.15 -5.24 -14.79
N ASP A 8 2.88 -5.30 -15.89
CA ASP A 8 2.94 -6.48 -16.77
C ASP A 8 3.54 -7.68 -16.03
N HIS A 9 4.59 -7.46 -15.24
CA HIS A 9 5.19 -8.53 -14.45
C HIS A 9 4.17 -9.12 -13.47
N TRP A 10 3.47 -8.27 -12.72
CA TRP A 10 2.44 -8.69 -11.77
C TRP A 10 1.32 -9.49 -12.44
N ASN A 11 0.77 -8.97 -13.54
CA ASN A 11 -0.40 -9.56 -14.19
C ASN A 11 -0.09 -10.79 -15.05
N TYR A 12 1.12 -10.89 -15.61
CA TYR A 12 1.42 -11.91 -16.63
C TYR A 12 2.58 -12.84 -16.29
N GLN A 13 3.44 -12.49 -15.32
CA GLN A 13 4.66 -13.26 -15.03
C GLN A 13 4.71 -13.79 -13.60
N ALA A 14 4.26 -13.02 -12.61
CA ALA A 14 4.37 -13.37 -11.20
C ALA A 14 3.70 -14.71 -10.87
N TYR A 15 2.53 -15.00 -11.44
CA TYR A 15 1.82 -16.25 -11.16
C TYR A 15 2.59 -17.51 -11.59
N GLN A 16 3.54 -17.39 -12.52
CA GLN A 16 4.35 -18.49 -13.02
C GLN A 16 5.48 -18.85 -12.06
N LYS A 17 5.91 -17.92 -11.20
CA LYS A 17 7.03 -18.14 -10.28
C LYS A 17 6.58 -18.74 -8.95
N ALA A 18 7.29 -19.76 -8.47
CA ALA A 18 6.92 -20.47 -7.25
C ALA A 18 7.09 -19.61 -5.98
N ASP A 19 8.16 -18.81 -5.93
CA ASP A 19 8.43 -17.85 -4.87
C ASP A 19 7.36 -16.75 -4.78
N ALA A 20 6.92 -16.22 -5.91
CA ALA A 20 5.85 -15.24 -5.97
C ALA A 20 4.54 -15.83 -5.44
N ARG A 21 4.15 -17.04 -5.88
CA ARG A 21 2.95 -17.73 -5.36
C ARG A 21 3.05 -17.98 -3.86
N ALA A 22 4.21 -18.41 -3.36
CA ALA A 22 4.43 -18.64 -1.93
C ALA A 22 4.34 -17.32 -1.13
N LEU A 23 4.96 -16.25 -1.61
CA LEU A 23 4.88 -14.92 -1.02
C LEU A 23 3.43 -14.41 -0.99
N ALA A 24 2.71 -14.52 -2.11
CA ALA A 24 1.31 -14.13 -2.23
C ALA A 24 0.40 -14.87 -1.24
N ALA A 25 0.53 -16.20 -1.18
CA ALA A 25 -0.19 -17.00 -0.20
C ALA A 25 0.13 -16.57 1.24
N SER A 26 1.41 -16.28 1.54
CA SER A 26 1.85 -15.89 2.89
C SER A 26 1.31 -14.54 3.37
N VAL A 27 0.80 -13.69 2.45
CA VAL A 27 0.17 -12.40 2.78
C VAL A 27 -1.32 -12.39 2.42
N GLY A 28 -1.90 -13.56 2.16
CA GLY A 28 -3.32 -13.73 1.89
C GLY A 28 -3.80 -13.00 0.64
N MET A 29 -3.00 -13.01 -0.43
CA MET A 29 -3.39 -12.47 -1.73
C MET A 29 -3.36 -13.53 -2.83
N ASN A 30 -4.23 -13.35 -3.81
CA ASN A 30 -4.21 -14.12 -5.05
C ASN A 30 -3.41 -13.34 -6.10
N ILE A 31 -2.54 -14.03 -6.83
CA ILE A 31 -1.89 -13.44 -8.00
C ILE A 31 -2.85 -13.55 -9.19
N PRO A 32 -3.05 -12.48 -9.98
CA PRO A 32 -3.81 -12.56 -11.20
C PRO A 32 -3.30 -13.67 -12.11
N THR A 33 -4.21 -14.43 -12.69
CA THR A 33 -3.90 -15.39 -13.75
C THR A 33 -4.62 -14.97 -15.03
N PRO A 34 -4.08 -15.31 -16.22
CA PRO A 34 -4.73 -14.98 -17.48
C PRO A 34 -6.16 -15.52 -17.59
N GLN A 35 -6.46 -16.67 -16.97
CA GLN A 35 -7.79 -17.26 -16.95
C GLN A 35 -8.74 -16.61 -15.94
N ALA A 36 -8.20 -16.01 -14.88
CA ALA A 36 -8.95 -15.35 -13.82
C ALA A 36 -8.91 -13.82 -13.96
N GLN A 37 -8.75 -13.29 -15.18
CA GLN A 37 -8.83 -11.85 -15.47
C GLN A 37 -10.25 -11.32 -15.19
N GLY A 38 -10.56 -11.19 -13.90
CA GLY A 38 -11.69 -10.45 -13.39
C GLY A 38 -11.29 -8.99 -13.27
N HIS A 39 -12.17 -8.11 -13.71
CA HIS A 39 -12.10 -6.68 -13.42
C HIS A 39 -12.16 -6.50 -11.88
N GLY A 40 -11.00 -6.40 -11.24
CA GLY A 40 -10.88 -6.41 -9.79
C GLY A 40 -9.69 -5.62 -9.30
N LEU A 41 -9.67 -5.36 -7.99
CA LEU A 41 -8.56 -4.64 -7.35
C LEU A 41 -7.24 -5.41 -7.50
N GLU A 42 -7.29 -6.73 -7.63
CA GLU A 42 -6.10 -7.57 -7.73
C GLU A 42 -5.28 -7.31 -9.00
N CYS A 43 -5.86 -6.75 -10.07
CA CYS A 43 -5.12 -6.44 -11.30
C CYS A 43 -4.26 -5.18 -11.19
N GLY A 44 -4.60 -4.27 -10.27
CA GLY A 44 -3.84 -3.03 -10.06
C GLY A 44 -2.65 -3.23 -9.13
N LEU A 45 -1.58 -2.44 -9.32
CA LEU A 45 -0.39 -2.51 -8.46
C LEU A 45 -0.64 -2.05 -7.01
N MET A 46 -1.64 -1.20 -6.78
CA MET A 46 -1.93 -0.68 -5.43
C MET A 46 -2.25 -1.79 -4.44
N TYR A 47 -3.03 -2.79 -4.85
CA TYR A 47 -3.45 -3.88 -3.98
C TYR A 47 -2.28 -4.74 -3.45
N PRO A 48 -1.43 -5.35 -4.30
CA PRO A 48 -0.30 -6.15 -3.82
C PRO A 48 0.75 -5.32 -3.08
N ILE A 49 1.00 -4.06 -3.51
CA ILE A 49 1.91 -3.15 -2.79
C ILE A 49 1.40 -2.89 -1.38
N ARG A 50 0.13 -2.50 -1.26
CA ARG A 50 -0.49 -2.24 0.04
C ARG A 50 -0.46 -3.49 0.92
N ARG A 51 -0.71 -4.67 0.35
CA ARG A 51 -0.70 -5.92 1.11
C ARG A 51 0.68 -6.23 1.71
N LEU A 52 1.74 -5.99 0.96
CA LEU A 52 3.10 -6.10 1.50
C LEU A 52 3.35 -5.08 2.62
N VAL A 53 2.90 -3.84 2.46
CA VAL A 53 3.04 -2.81 3.51
C VAL A 53 2.32 -3.20 4.79
N VAL A 54 1.06 -3.64 4.69
CA VAL A 54 0.22 -3.98 5.86
C VAL A 54 0.76 -5.19 6.62
N THR A 55 1.41 -6.12 5.93
CA THR A 55 2.04 -7.30 6.54
C THR A 55 3.50 -7.08 6.92
N GLY A 56 4.03 -5.87 6.72
CA GLY A 56 5.42 -5.52 7.01
C GLY A 56 6.45 -6.23 6.10
N LYS A 57 6.00 -6.73 4.94
CA LYS A 57 6.81 -7.43 3.95
C LYS A 57 7.19 -6.55 2.75
N ASP A 58 7.11 -5.22 2.88
CA ASP A 58 7.47 -4.24 1.85
C ASP A 58 8.98 -4.05 1.72
N THR A 59 9.69 -5.11 1.33
CA THR A 59 11.14 -5.12 1.11
C THR A 59 11.50 -5.09 -0.38
N PRO A 60 12.69 -4.59 -0.76
CA PRO A 60 13.15 -4.63 -2.15
C PRO A 60 13.12 -6.04 -2.76
N GLU A 61 13.46 -7.06 -1.97
CA GLU A 61 13.47 -8.46 -2.39
C GLU A 61 12.06 -8.94 -2.76
N ASN A 62 11.08 -8.69 -1.88
CA ASN A 62 9.68 -9.07 -2.12
C ASN A 62 9.08 -8.30 -3.30
N PHE A 63 9.48 -7.04 -3.50
CA PHE A 63 9.08 -6.27 -4.67
C PHE A 63 9.63 -6.86 -5.97
N ARG A 64 10.92 -7.24 -6.01
CA ARG A 64 11.49 -7.91 -7.19
C ARG A 64 10.81 -9.24 -7.49
N ILE A 65 10.39 -9.99 -6.47
CA ILE A 65 9.66 -11.25 -6.64
C ILE A 65 8.30 -11.02 -7.35
N LEU A 66 7.51 -10.04 -6.89
CA LEU A 66 6.14 -9.84 -7.39
C LEU A 66 6.03 -8.92 -8.60
N PHE A 67 6.96 -7.97 -8.75
CA PHE A 67 6.88 -6.89 -9.74
C PHE A 67 8.08 -6.87 -10.70
N GLY A 68 9.07 -7.74 -10.50
CA GLY A 68 10.30 -7.72 -11.31
C GLY A 68 11.22 -6.54 -11.02
N THR A 69 10.85 -5.64 -10.10
CA THR A 69 11.62 -4.46 -9.71
C THR A 69 11.28 -4.02 -8.29
N ASP A 70 12.22 -3.33 -7.64
CA ASP A 70 12.06 -2.62 -6.37
C ASP A 70 11.79 -1.11 -6.55
N GLN A 71 11.84 -0.61 -7.78
CA GLN A 71 11.68 0.81 -8.11
C GLN A 71 10.20 1.19 -8.29
N LEU A 72 9.39 0.96 -7.27
CA LEU A 72 7.94 1.26 -7.30
C LEU A 72 7.62 2.74 -7.04
N GLY A 73 8.64 3.55 -6.75
CA GLY A 73 8.55 5.02 -6.70
C GLY A 73 7.51 5.53 -5.70
N THR A 74 6.67 6.45 -6.16
CA THR A 74 5.64 7.12 -5.34
C THR A 74 4.54 6.17 -4.89
N LEU A 75 4.20 5.14 -5.67
CA LEU A 75 3.13 4.21 -5.33
C LEU A 75 3.40 3.48 -4.01
N HIS A 76 4.64 3.00 -3.79
CA HIS A 76 5.02 2.40 -2.52
C HIS A 76 4.96 3.42 -1.37
N LYS A 77 5.54 4.60 -1.56
CA LYS A 77 5.56 5.67 -0.55
C LYS A 77 4.15 6.09 -0.13
N GLU A 78 3.23 6.23 -1.08
CA GLU A 78 1.83 6.58 -0.82
C GLU A 78 1.11 5.50 -0.01
N GLN A 79 1.23 4.23 -0.42
CA GLN A 79 0.61 3.14 0.35
C GLN A 79 1.21 3.02 1.75
N ARG A 80 2.51 3.23 1.86
CA ARG A 80 3.22 3.24 3.13
C ARG A 80 2.72 4.33 4.06
N ARG A 81 2.60 5.57 3.56
CA ARG A 81 2.04 6.70 4.31
C ARG A 81 0.59 6.44 4.73
N ASN A 82 -0.25 5.94 3.81
CA ASN A 82 -1.65 5.65 4.10
C ASN A 82 -1.83 4.63 5.22
N VAL A 83 -1.00 3.58 5.25
CA VAL A 83 -1.02 2.56 6.31
C VAL A 83 -0.52 3.14 7.64
N LEU A 84 0.54 3.96 7.63
CA LEU A 84 1.03 4.60 8.86
C LEU A 84 0.02 5.61 9.43
N MET A 85 -0.64 6.38 8.57
CA MET A 85 -1.70 7.31 8.98
C MET A 85 -2.92 6.56 9.56
N SER A 86 -3.30 5.42 8.99
CA SER A 86 -4.44 4.63 9.50
C SER A 86 -4.17 4.04 10.89
N LEU A 87 -2.91 3.75 11.22
CA LEU A 87 -2.50 3.36 12.57
C LEU A 87 -2.69 4.47 13.59
N GLN A 88 -2.44 5.72 13.22
CA GLN A 88 -2.57 6.89 14.10
C GLN A 88 -4.05 7.31 14.26
N GLN A 89 -4.85 7.15 13.21
CA GLN A 89 -6.25 7.59 13.17
C GLN A 89 -7.25 6.43 13.26
N ARG A 90 -6.98 5.44 14.12
CA ARG A 90 -7.86 4.26 14.27
C ARG A 90 -9.30 4.68 14.51
N GLY A 91 -10.20 4.20 13.65
CA GLY A 91 -11.64 4.46 13.74
C GLY A 91 -12.15 5.65 12.92
N SER A 92 -11.28 6.47 12.33
CA SER A 92 -11.70 7.57 11.45
C SER A 92 -12.39 7.03 10.18
N PRO A 93 -13.30 7.80 9.54
CA PRO A 93 -13.89 7.40 8.25
C PRO A 93 -12.83 7.11 7.19
N ALA A 94 -11.74 7.88 7.16
CA ALA A 94 -10.61 7.65 6.27
C ALA A 94 -9.93 6.30 6.56
N ALA A 95 -9.66 5.97 7.83
CA ALA A 95 -9.09 4.68 8.20
C ALA A 95 -10.01 3.50 7.82
N LYS A 96 -11.33 3.67 7.98
CA LYS A 96 -12.32 2.66 7.56
C LYS A 96 -12.37 2.46 6.05
N LEU A 97 -12.34 3.55 5.26
CA LEU A 97 -12.28 3.48 3.80
C LEU A 97 -10.99 2.79 3.32
N GLN A 98 -9.86 3.07 3.96
CA GLN A 98 -8.57 2.45 3.66
C GLN A 98 -8.57 0.94 4.01
N GLY A 99 -9.24 0.54 5.09
CA GLY A 99 -9.39 -0.87 5.48
C GLY A 99 -10.14 -1.74 4.46
N PHE A 100 -10.81 -1.15 3.47
CA PHE A 100 -11.45 -1.88 2.37
C PHE A 100 -10.45 -2.78 1.62
N TYR A 101 -9.25 -2.27 1.35
CA TYR A 101 -8.18 -2.99 0.64
C TYR A 101 -7.48 -4.05 1.51
N ASP A 102 -7.68 -3.96 2.83
CA ASP A 102 -7.04 -4.84 3.82
C ASP A 102 -7.93 -6.04 4.16
N ARG A 103 -9.11 -6.15 3.54
CA ARG A 103 -9.99 -7.31 3.73
C ARG A 103 -9.31 -8.60 3.30
N GLY A 104 -9.47 -9.63 4.13
CA GLY A 104 -8.82 -10.93 3.95
C GLY A 104 -7.31 -10.93 4.23
N CYS A 105 -6.75 -9.85 4.78
CA CYS A 105 -5.36 -9.84 5.25
C CYS A 105 -5.23 -10.75 6.49
N PRO A 106 -4.29 -11.72 6.49
CA PRO A 106 -4.15 -12.65 7.61
C PRO A 106 -3.67 -11.95 8.88
N GLU A 107 -2.86 -10.90 8.72
CA GLU A 107 -2.30 -10.14 9.83
C GLU A 107 -2.11 -8.66 9.43
N PHE A 108 -2.39 -7.74 10.36
CA PHE A 108 -2.10 -6.31 10.21
C PHE A 108 -0.89 -5.96 11.07
N THR A 109 0.30 -6.19 10.53
CA THR A 109 1.60 -6.02 11.19
C THR A 109 2.58 -5.22 10.32
N PRO A 110 2.23 -3.96 9.97
CA PRO A 110 3.14 -3.11 9.21
C PRO A 110 4.44 -2.88 9.98
N ARG A 111 5.56 -2.84 9.28
CA ARG A 111 6.86 -2.53 9.91
C ARG A 111 6.81 -1.16 10.59
N PRO A 112 7.60 -0.92 11.66
CA PRO A 112 7.70 0.39 12.29
C PRO A 112 8.09 1.50 11.29
N ALA A 113 7.61 2.72 11.54
CA ALA A 113 7.98 3.88 10.74
C ALA A 113 9.48 4.19 10.90
N SER A 114 10.18 4.45 9.80
CA SER A 114 11.53 5.03 9.84
C SER A 114 11.49 6.48 10.30
N ASP A 115 12.63 7.05 10.69
CA ASP A 115 12.65 8.45 11.15
C ASP A 115 12.25 9.44 10.04
N ALA A 116 12.64 9.17 8.79
CA ALA A 116 12.19 9.95 7.63
C ALA A 116 10.67 9.82 7.39
N GLU A 117 10.10 8.62 7.56
CA GLU A 117 8.64 8.42 7.47
C GLU A 117 7.92 9.18 8.61
N LYS A 118 8.48 9.20 9.83
CA LYS A 118 7.90 9.96 10.96
C LYS A 118 7.92 11.46 10.68
N GLU A 119 9.03 12.00 10.19
CA GLU A 119 9.15 13.42 9.86
C GLU A 119 8.15 13.83 8.76
N GLU A 120 8.03 13.02 7.71
CA GLU A 120 7.05 13.23 6.66
C GLU A 120 5.61 13.25 7.22
N LEU A 121 5.25 12.28 8.06
CA LEU A 121 3.93 12.23 8.70
C LEU A 121 3.66 13.46 9.59
N LEU A 122 4.66 13.91 10.35
CA LEU A 122 4.54 15.10 11.18
C LEU A 122 4.31 16.36 10.33
N SER A 123 5.04 16.53 9.23
CA SER A 123 4.82 17.66 8.31
C SER A 123 3.40 17.66 7.72
N PHE A 124 2.89 16.48 7.38
CA PHE A 124 1.55 16.33 6.83
C PHE A 124 0.46 16.65 7.86
N VAL A 125 0.61 16.15 9.09
CA VAL A 125 -0.33 16.43 10.19
C VAL A 125 -0.28 17.89 10.63
N GLY A 126 0.91 18.49 10.71
CA GLY A 126 1.10 19.90 11.04
C GLY A 126 0.43 20.83 10.03
N GLY A 127 0.60 20.55 8.73
CA GLY A 127 -0.11 21.29 7.67
C GLY A 127 -1.64 21.14 7.74
N CYS A 128 -2.15 19.97 8.12
CA CYS A 128 -3.59 19.78 8.36
C CYS A 128 -4.12 20.55 9.58
N GLN A 129 -3.33 20.66 10.66
CA GLN A 129 -3.72 21.45 11.84
C GLN A 129 -3.78 22.94 11.51
N GLU A 130 -2.80 23.47 10.79
CA GLU A 130 -2.81 24.86 10.33
C GLU A 130 -3.98 25.13 9.38
N ALA A 131 -4.22 24.26 8.40
CA ALA A 131 -5.37 24.38 7.51
C ALA A 131 -6.71 24.31 8.25
N ALA A 132 -6.83 23.45 9.28
CA ALA A 132 -8.03 23.35 10.10
C ALA A 132 -8.27 24.60 10.95
N LEU A 133 -7.22 25.26 11.44
CA LEU A 133 -7.31 26.53 12.16
C LEU A 133 -7.78 27.66 11.22
N LEU A 134 -7.20 27.77 10.03
CA LEU A 134 -7.60 28.76 9.02
C LEU A 134 -9.06 28.58 8.59
N LEU A 135 -9.52 27.35 8.37
CA LEU A 135 -10.91 27.08 7.99
C LEU A 135 -11.91 27.42 9.11
N ARG A 136 -11.52 27.29 10.38
CA ARG A 136 -12.34 27.70 11.52
C ARG A 136 -12.46 29.23 11.61
N GLU A 137 -11.37 29.96 11.38
CA GLU A 137 -11.38 31.42 11.38
C GLU A 137 -12.22 32.01 10.24
N VAL A 138 -12.20 31.38 9.07
CA VAL A 138 -13.06 31.78 7.93
C VAL A 138 -14.53 31.52 8.19
N SER A 139 -14.88 30.47 8.95
CA SER A 139 -16.28 30.12 9.25
C SER A 139 -16.92 30.97 10.37
N GLN A 140 -16.14 31.83 11.04
CA GLN A 140 -16.60 32.72 12.10
C GLN A 140 -16.73 34.20 11.65
N ARG A 141 -16.53 34.48 10.36
CA ARG A 141 -16.80 35.77 9.73
C ARG A 141 -18.06 35.70 8.88
#